data_AF-A0AA46YUI1-F1
#
_entry.id   AF-A0AA46YUI1-F1
#
_cell.length_a   1.000
_cell.length_b   1.000
_cell.length_c   1.000
_cell.angle_alpha   90.00
_cell.angle_beta   90.00
_cell.angle_gamma   90.00
#
_symmetry.space_group_name_H-M   'P 1'
#
loop_
_entity.id
_entity.type
_entity.pdbx_description
1 polymer ?
#
loop_
_entity_poly.entity_id
_entity_poly.type
_entity_poly.pdbx_seq_one_letter_code
_entity_poly.pdbx_strand_id
1 'polypeptide(L)'
;MISSTRAVSGDGGISGVGETVSIVQNNFSSDIPRILKRSVIFDICQIIAESDINYDDDYSIQHNSDWMEKLSYNNVEVYVDIFDNYSDGYKEISDILQHYIHTTKMVKKIRTVYLEHRGYDDNINGDQIIKEVFECLKEEICDRSQLTGLDLVDEEVDEAIYLIMFYAFTKCKLLKPVPVGSNYDN
;
A
#
# COMPACT_ATOMS: atom_id res chain seq x y z
N MET A 1 -27.78 -14.21 66.28
CA MET A 1 -27.72 -14.84 64.94
C MET A 1 -26.32 -14.60 64.41
N ILE A 2 -25.58 -15.66 64.13
CA ILE A 2 -24.19 -15.59 63.65
C ILE A 2 -24.28 -15.37 62.14
N SER A 3 -23.79 -14.22 61.64
CA SER A 3 -23.67 -13.98 60.20
C SER A 3 -22.25 -14.35 59.79
N SER A 4 -22.13 -15.45 59.06
CA SER A 4 -20.86 -15.97 58.56
C SER A 4 -20.46 -15.22 57.30
N THR A 5 -19.51 -14.29 57.40
CA THR A 5 -18.93 -13.62 56.23
C THR A 5 -17.94 -14.56 55.55
N ARG A 6 -18.18 -14.89 54.28
CA ARG A 6 -17.21 -15.63 53.44
C ARG A 6 -16.35 -14.64 52.67
N ALA A 7 -15.05 -14.62 52.99
CA ALA A 7 -14.04 -13.95 52.16
C ALA A 7 -13.56 -14.94 51.09
N VAL A 8 -13.53 -14.50 49.82
CA VAL A 8 -12.90 -15.22 48.73
C VAL A 8 -11.73 -14.35 48.26
N SER A 9 -10.52 -14.89 48.41
CA SER A 9 -9.28 -14.26 47.93
C SER A 9 -8.80 -15.02 46.69
N GLY A 10 -8.69 -14.33 45.57
CA GLY A 10 -8.02 -14.81 44.36
C GLY A 10 -6.77 -13.98 44.11
N ASP A 11 -5.74 -14.60 43.54
CA ASP A 11 -4.35 -14.11 43.43
C ASP A 11 -4.16 -12.97 42.38
N GLY A 12 -5.14 -12.05 42.29
CA GLY A 12 -5.22 -11.00 41.29
C GLY A 12 -5.70 -9.65 41.84
N GLY A 13 -5.44 -9.35 43.12
CA GLY A 13 -5.50 -7.98 43.66
C GLY A 13 -6.86 -7.28 43.67
N ILE A 14 -7.97 -8.01 43.86
CA ILE A 14 -9.30 -7.38 44.01
C ILE A 14 -9.94 -7.86 45.32
N SER A 15 -10.19 -6.92 46.24
CA SER A 15 -10.85 -7.15 47.52
C SER A 15 -12.12 -6.31 47.59
N GLY A 16 -13.29 -6.96 47.63
CA GLY A 16 -14.59 -6.30 47.76
C GLY A 16 -15.29 -6.71 49.06
N VAL A 17 -15.74 -5.72 49.85
CA VAL A 17 -16.55 -5.94 51.07
C VAL A 17 -17.87 -5.18 50.90
N GLY A 18 -18.98 -5.92 50.77
CA GLY A 18 -20.33 -5.36 50.67
C GLY A 18 -21.31 -6.33 50.00
N GLU A 19 -22.59 -6.26 50.36
CA GLU A 19 -23.64 -7.23 50.00
C GLU A 19 -24.10 -7.16 48.52
N THR A 20 -23.48 -6.32 47.69
CA THR A 20 -23.71 -6.34 46.24
C THR A 20 -22.49 -5.82 45.49
N VAL A 21 -21.59 -6.73 45.11
CA VAL A 21 -20.52 -6.42 44.16
C VAL A 21 -20.99 -6.82 42.77
N SER A 22 -21.42 -5.84 41.98
CA SER A 22 -21.71 -6.01 40.55
C SER A 22 -20.40 -6.02 39.78
N ILE A 23 -19.83 -7.21 39.54
CA ILE A 23 -18.68 -7.37 38.66
C ILE A 23 -19.18 -7.16 37.22
N VAL A 24 -19.05 -5.95 36.70
CA VAL A 24 -19.21 -5.69 35.26
C VAL A 24 -17.93 -6.16 34.58
N GLN A 25 -17.90 -7.45 34.26
CA GLN A 25 -16.87 -7.98 33.39
C GLN A 25 -17.23 -7.56 31.96
N ASN A 26 -16.70 -6.41 31.53
CA ASN A 26 -16.66 -6.07 30.12
C ASN A 26 -15.78 -7.12 29.44
N ASN A 27 -16.40 -8.18 28.93
CA ASN A 27 -15.81 -8.95 27.85
C ASN A 27 -15.76 -8.02 26.65
N PHE A 28 -14.74 -7.17 26.59
CA PHE A 28 -14.20 -6.76 25.30
C PHE A 28 -13.84 -8.07 24.62
N SER A 29 -14.77 -8.55 23.80
CA SER A 29 -14.55 -9.64 22.87
C SER A 29 -13.19 -9.39 22.28
N SER A 30 -12.28 -10.29 22.62
CA SER A 30 -10.92 -10.39 22.12
C SER A 30 -10.76 -9.63 20.81
N ASP A 31 -10.04 -8.50 20.86
CA ASP A 31 -9.28 -8.01 19.72
C ASP A 31 -8.24 -9.09 19.39
N ILE A 32 -8.70 -10.21 18.85
CA ILE A 32 -7.88 -10.99 17.93
C ILE A 32 -7.66 -9.97 16.83
N PRO A 33 -6.43 -9.46 16.63
CA PRO A 33 -6.17 -8.63 15.48
C PRO A 33 -6.69 -9.45 14.30
N ARG A 34 -7.60 -8.89 13.49
CA ARG A 34 -7.89 -9.50 12.20
C ARG A 34 -6.58 -9.45 11.43
N ILE A 35 -5.72 -10.45 11.63
CA ILE A 35 -4.55 -10.70 10.83
C ILE A 35 -5.15 -11.07 9.48
N LEU A 36 -5.37 -10.07 8.64
CA LEU A 36 -5.54 -10.27 7.21
C LEU A 36 -4.27 -11.01 6.78
N LYS A 37 -4.39 -12.33 6.60
CA LYS A 37 -3.21 -13.23 6.56
C LYS A 37 -2.35 -13.07 5.31
N ARG A 38 -2.71 -12.21 4.37
CA ARG A 38 -1.99 -12.05 3.10
C ARG A 38 -2.32 -10.71 2.46
N SER A 39 -1.32 -9.85 2.24
CA SER A 39 -1.46 -8.67 1.38
C SER A 39 -1.13 -9.07 -0.05
N VAL A 40 -2.02 -8.73 -0.98
CA VAL A 40 -1.77 -8.92 -2.41
C VAL A 40 -0.58 -8.09 -2.88
N ILE A 41 -0.32 -6.94 -2.25
CA ILE A 41 0.86 -6.11 -2.55
C ILE A 41 2.12 -6.86 -2.14
N PHE A 42 2.17 -7.37 -0.90
CA PHE A 42 3.30 -8.15 -0.38
C PHE A 42 3.62 -9.37 -1.25
N ASP A 43 2.60 -10.16 -1.63
CA ASP A 43 2.79 -11.34 -2.50
C ASP A 43 3.42 -10.97 -3.84
N ILE A 44 3.00 -9.84 -4.43
CA ILE A 44 3.50 -9.39 -5.72
C ILE A 44 4.92 -8.85 -5.58
N CYS A 45 5.21 -8.07 -4.53
CA CYS A 45 6.56 -7.59 -4.27
C CYS A 45 7.54 -8.74 -4.06
N GLN A 46 7.12 -9.79 -3.34
CA GLN A 46 7.93 -11.00 -3.18
C GLN A 46 8.18 -11.69 -4.54
N ILE A 47 7.15 -11.86 -5.36
CA ILE A 47 7.30 -12.46 -6.70
C ILE A 47 8.28 -11.64 -7.54
N ILE A 48 8.21 -10.32 -7.47
CA ILE A 48 9.08 -9.40 -8.21
C ILE A 48 10.52 -9.53 -7.74
N ALA A 49 10.76 -9.48 -6.43
CA ALA A 49 12.10 -9.63 -5.85
C ALA A 49 12.74 -10.99 -6.16
N GLU A 50 11.94 -12.06 -6.23
CA GLU A 50 12.40 -13.40 -6.59
C GLU A 50 12.53 -13.61 -8.12
N SER A 51 12.04 -12.67 -8.94
CA SER A 51 12.07 -12.78 -10.40
C SER A 51 13.39 -12.25 -10.96
N ASP A 52 13.94 -12.99 -11.93
CA ASP A 52 15.10 -12.54 -12.70
C ASP A 52 14.63 -11.55 -13.78
N ILE A 53 14.52 -10.28 -13.40
CA ILE A 53 14.13 -9.20 -14.31
C ILE A 53 15.33 -8.88 -15.20
N ASN A 54 15.14 -9.06 -16.50
CA ASN A 54 16.13 -8.66 -17.48
C ASN A 54 15.85 -7.22 -17.90
N TYR A 55 16.69 -6.31 -17.41
CA TYR A 55 16.60 -4.89 -17.72
C TYR A 55 17.08 -4.64 -19.15
N ASP A 56 16.20 -4.09 -19.98
CA ASP A 56 16.51 -3.64 -21.34
C ASP A 56 16.78 -2.12 -21.29
N ASP A 57 18.06 -1.74 -21.23
CA ASP A 57 18.54 -0.35 -21.11
C ASP A 57 18.02 0.60 -22.20
N ASP A 58 17.41 0.09 -23.28
CA ASP A 58 16.90 0.88 -24.40
C ASP A 58 15.46 1.43 -24.17
N TYR A 59 14.75 0.95 -23.15
CA TYR A 59 13.39 1.43 -22.86
C TYR A 59 13.42 2.69 -22.00
N SER A 60 12.64 3.70 -22.39
CA SER A 60 12.52 4.97 -21.66
C SER A 60 11.10 5.51 -21.78
N ILE A 61 10.58 6.04 -20.67
CA ILE A 61 9.24 6.66 -20.63
C ILE A 61 9.18 7.95 -21.44
N GLN A 62 10.33 8.59 -21.68
CA GLN A 62 10.44 9.83 -22.43
C GLN A 62 10.00 9.65 -23.89
N HIS A 63 10.07 8.43 -24.42
CA HIS A 63 9.58 8.08 -25.75
C HIS A 63 8.05 7.97 -25.82
N ASN A 64 7.35 7.96 -24.69
CA ASN A 64 5.89 7.84 -24.61
C ASN A 64 5.23 9.19 -24.30
N SER A 65 4.74 9.87 -25.35
CA SER A 65 4.12 11.19 -25.25
C SER A 65 2.94 11.23 -24.28
N ASP A 66 2.13 10.16 -24.23
CA ASP A 66 0.92 10.11 -23.41
C ASP A 66 1.27 10.04 -21.91
N TRP A 67 2.37 9.35 -21.58
CA TRP A 67 2.87 9.25 -20.21
C TRP A 67 3.46 10.57 -19.75
N MET A 68 4.28 11.20 -20.60
CA MET A 68 4.88 12.49 -20.31
C MET A 68 3.83 13.59 -20.14
N GLU A 69 2.84 13.67 -21.03
CA GLU A 69 1.74 14.64 -20.93
C GLU A 69 0.99 14.50 -19.61
N LYS A 70 0.74 13.26 -19.18
CA LYS A 70 0.06 12.98 -17.92
C LYS A 70 0.91 13.35 -16.71
N LEU A 71 2.21 13.09 -16.72
CA LEU A 71 3.12 13.47 -15.64
C LEU A 71 3.20 14.98 -15.51
N SER A 72 3.37 15.69 -16.64
CA SER A 72 3.36 17.15 -16.67
C SER A 72 2.03 17.76 -16.21
N TYR A 73 0.89 17.21 -16.65
CA TYR A 73 -0.43 17.68 -16.21
C TYR A 73 -0.64 17.57 -14.70
N ASN A 74 -0.01 16.59 -14.05
CA ASN A 74 -0.10 16.38 -12.61
C ASN A 74 1.05 17.04 -11.82
N ASN A 75 1.86 17.91 -12.44
CA ASN A 75 3.01 18.55 -11.81
C ASN A 75 3.98 17.54 -11.18
N VAL A 76 4.38 16.52 -11.95
CA VAL A 76 5.36 15.50 -11.55
C VAL A 76 6.69 15.80 -12.24
N GLU A 77 7.75 16.00 -11.46
CA GLU A 77 9.12 16.22 -11.94
C GLU A 77 10.04 15.11 -11.48
N VAL A 78 10.13 14.86 -10.17
CA VAL A 78 11.08 13.88 -9.60
C VAL A 78 10.74 12.45 -10.01
N TYR A 79 9.46 12.10 -9.98
CA TYR A 79 9.02 10.76 -10.35
C TYR A 79 9.04 10.49 -11.85
N VAL A 80 9.32 11.50 -12.69
CA VAL A 80 9.66 11.28 -14.10
C VAL A 80 10.97 10.50 -14.17
N ASP A 81 12.03 11.04 -13.55
CA ASP A 81 13.36 10.42 -13.58
C ASP A 81 13.35 9.04 -12.89
N ILE A 82 12.62 8.91 -11.77
CA ILE A 82 12.48 7.63 -11.08
C ILE A 82 11.78 6.61 -11.98
N PHE A 83 10.64 6.95 -12.58
CA PHE A 83 9.94 5.99 -13.45
C PHE A 83 10.74 5.66 -14.71
N ASP A 84 11.51 6.61 -15.25
CA ASP A 84 12.40 6.35 -16.39
C ASP A 84 13.47 5.31 -16.01
N ASN A 85 14.06 5.44 -14.82
CA ASN A 85 15.08 4.51 -14.30
C ASN A 85 14.56 3.07 -14.07
N TYR A 86 13.26 2.88 -13.87
CA TYR A 86 12.64 1.55 -13.67
C TYR A 86 11.81 1.11 -14.89
N SER A 87 11.89 1.84 -16.00
CA SER A 87 11.03 1.59 -17.15
C SER A 87 11.47 0.40 -17.99
N ASP A 88 12.75 0.10 -17.99
CA ASP A 88 13.40 -1.08 -18.53
C ASP A 88 12.81 -2.40 -18.00
N GLY A 89 12.45 -2.47 -16.71
CA GLY A 89 11.78 -3.63 -16.10
C GLY A 89 10.27 -3.72 -16.38
N TYR A 90 9.67 -2.76 -17.09
CA TYR A 90 8.21 -2.69 -17.27
C TYR A 90 7.63 -3.88 -18.03
N LYS A 91 8.33 -4.36 -19.06
CA LYS A 91 7.84 -5.43 -19.93
C LYS A 91 7.73 -6.74 -19.15
N GLU A 92 8.77 -7.08 -18.42
CA GLU A 92 8.91 -8.26 -17.57
C GLU A 92 7.83 -8.22 -16.48
N ILE A 93 7.65 -7.07 -15.83
CA ILE A 93 6.59 -6.87 -14.83
C ILE A 93 5.19 -6.97 -15.43
N SER A 94 4.97 -6.41 -16.61
CA SER A 94 3.71 -6.54 -17.33
C SER A 94 3.41 -8.01 -17.62
N ASP A 95 4.40 -8.80 -18.01
CA ASP A 95 4.23 -10.23 -18.30
C ASP A 95 3.95 -11.04 -17.02
N ILE A 96 4.66 -10.78 -15.92
CA ILE A 96 4.40 -11.39 -14.61
C ILE A 96 2.97 -11.08 -14.15
N LEU A 97 2.58 -9.80 -14.22
CA LEU A 97 1.29 -9.34 -13.72
C LEU A 97 0.11 -9.72 -14.63
N GLN A 98 0.33 -9.98 -15.92
CA GLN A 98 -0.74 -10.48 -16.81
C GLN A 98 -1.21 -11.89 -16.41
N HIS A 99 -0.30 -12.71 -15.90
CA HIS A 99 -0.61 -14.08 -15.49
C HIS A 99 -1.06 -14.19 -14.02
N TYR A 100 -0.93 -13.11 -13.26
CA TYR A 100 -1.26 -13.11 -11.83
C TYR A 100 -2.74 -12.79 -11.57
N ILE A 101 -3.44 -13.73 -10.92
CA ILE A 101 -4.89 -13.68 -10.69
C ILE A 101 -5.36 -12.50 -9.81
N HIS A 102 -4.45 -11.88 -9.04
CA HIS A 102 -4.78 -10.78 -8.14
C HIS A 102 -4.28 -9.40 -8.61
N THR A 103 -3.75 -9.27 -9.82
CA THR A 103 -3.28 -7.99 -10.39
C THR A 103 -4.36 -6.90 -10.36
N THR A 104 -5.61 -7.25 -10.67
CA THR A 104 -6.72 -6.29 -10.59
C THR A 104 -6.97 -5.81 -9.15
N LYS A 105 -6.77 -6.66 -8.14
CA LYS A 105 -6.91 -6.29 -6.73
C LYS A 105 -5.76 -5.38 -6.30
N MET A 106 -4.52 -5.69 -6.71
CA MET A 106 -3.34 -4.85 -6.47
C MET A 106 -3.55 -3.44 -7.02
N VAL A 107 -3.90 -3.33 -8.29
CA VAL A 107 -4.12 -2.03 -8.95
C VAL A 107 -5.26 -1.24 -8.28
N LYS A 108 -6.33 -1.90 -7.86
CA LYS A 108 -7.42 -1.25 -7.10
C LYS A 108 -6.94 -0.74 -5.75
N LYS A 109 -6.12 -1.51 -5.03
CA LYS A 109 -5.56 -1.12 -3.73
C LYS A 109 -4.63 0.09 -3.88
N ILE A 110 -3.72 0.09 -4.84
CA ILE A 110 -2.85 1.24 -5.15
C ILE A 110 -3.70 2.48 -5.47
N ARG A 111 -4.75 2.32 -6.29
CA ARG A 111 -5.69 3.41 -6.59
C ARG A 111 -6.41 3.93 -5.34
N THR A 112 -6.83 3.05 -4.44
CA THR A 112 -7.48 3.47 -3.19
C THR A 112 -6.53 4.32 -2.34
N VAL A 113 -5.29 3.87 -2.15
CA VAL A 113 -4.27 4.62 -1.40
C VAL A 113 -4.05 6.00 -2.05
N TYR A 114 -3.92 6.04 -3.38
CA TYR A 114 -3.82 7.31 -4.11
C TYR A 114 -5.02 8.25 -3.86
N LEU A 115 -6.25 7.73 -3.88
CA LEU A 115 -7.46 8.55 -3.67
C LEU A 115 -7.57 9.06 -2.24
N GLU A 116 -7.12 8.28 -1.26
CA GLU A 116 -7.08 8.67 0.16
C GLU A 116 -6.12 9.84 0.40
N HIS A 117 -4.95 9.82 -0.24
CA HIS A 117 -3.91 10.85 -0.08
C HIS A 117 -4.16 12.10 -0.91
N ARG A 118 -4.64 11.93 -2.15
CA ARG A 118 -5.03 13.08 -3.00
C ARG A 118 -6.10 13.94 -2.29
N GLY A 119 -7.09 13.33 -1.64
CA GLY A 119 -8.23 14.10 -1.15
C GLY A 119 -8.96 14.86 -2.27
N TYR A 120 -9.56 16.00 -1.94
CA TYR A 120 -10.42 16.78 -2.86
C TYR A 120 -9.74 18.02 -3.46
N ASP A 121 -8.46 18.26 -3.19
CA ASP A 121 -7.77 19.44 -3.72
C ASP A 121 -7.38 19.23 -5.19
N ASP A 122 -7.48 20.29 -5.97
CA ASP A 122 -7.18 20.31 -7.38
C ASP A 122 -5.75 20.77 -7.70
N ASN A 123 -5.08 21.47 -6.79
CA ASN A 123 -3.72 22.03 -6.97
C ASN A 123 -2.61 21.19 -6.33
N ILE A 124 -2.71 19.87 -6.41
CA ILE A 124 -1.78 19.00 -5.69
C ILE A 124 -0.54 18.74 -6.53
N ASN A 125 0.61 18.78 -5.86
CA ASN A 125 1.90 18.34 -6.41
C ASN A 125 1.88 16.81 -6.57
N GLY A 126 1.99 16.34 -7.82
CA GLY A 126 1.95 14.93 -8.14
C GLY A 126 3.11 14.14 -7.53
N ASP A 127 4.31 14.71 -7.46
CA ASP A 127 5.45 14.05 -6.79
C ASP A 127 5.15 13.77 -5.32
N GLN A 128 4.52 14.71 -4.63
CA GLN A 128 4.16 14.52 -3.23
C GLN A 128 3.16 13.36 -3.06
N ILE A 129 2.11 13.29 -3.88
CA ILE A 129 1.14 12.19 -3.77
C ILE A 129 1.80 10.86 -4.11
N ILE A 130 2.62 10.80 -5.16
CA ILE A 130 3.29 9.55 -5.54
C ILE A 130 4.21 9.10 -4.40
N LYS A 131 4.93 10.02 -3.76
CA LYS A 131 5.74 9.73 -2.57
C LYS A 131 4.91 9.19 -1.41
N GLU A 132 3.79 9.82 -1.09
CA GLU A 132 2.91 9.34 -0.02
C GLU A 132 2.35 7.93 -0.33
N VAL A 133 1.99 7.66 -1.59
CA VAL A 133 1.59 6.32 -2.02
C VAL A 133 2.73 5.32 -1.86
N PHE A 134 3.94 5.69 -2.24
CA PHE A 134 5.13 4.85 -2.08
C PHE A 134 5.37 4.49 -0.61
N GLU A 135 5.43 5.48 0.28
CA GLU A 135 5.67 5.28 1.71
C GLU A 135 4.59 4.39 2.35
N CYS A 136 3.31 4.60 2.01
CA CYS A 136 2.23 3.73 2.50
C CYS A 136 2.34 2.28 2.02
N LEU A 137 2.77 2.06 0.77
CA LEU A 137 2.99 0.70 0.27
C LEU A 137 4.20 0.06 0.94
N LYS A 138 5.27 0.82 1.15
CA LYS A 138 6.49 0.36 1.84
C LYS A 138 6.20 -0.03 3.28
N GLU A 139 5.49 0.80 4.03
CA GLU A 139 5.05 0.50 5.40
C GLU A 139 4.22 -0.80 5.44
N GLU A 140 3.26 -0.97 4.50
CA GLU A 140 2.46 -2.19 4.42
C GLU A 140 3.31 -3.44 4.13
N ILE A 141 4.37 -3.32 3.32
CA ILE A 141 5.27 -4.44 3.01
C ILE A 141 6.21 -4.76 4.18
N CYS A 142 6.84 -3.75 4.78
CA CYS A 142 7.75 -3.91 5.91
C CYS A 142 7.06 -4.54 7.12
N ASP A 143 5.87 -4.06 7.48
CA ASP A 143 5.06 -4.64 8.56
C ASP A 143 4.74 -6.13 8.30
N ARG A 144 4.56 -6.49 7.03
CA ARG A 144 4.25 -7.88 6.63
C ARG A 144 5.49 -8.76 6.56
N SER A 145 6.63 -8.23 6.14
CA SER A 145 7.92 -8.92 6.19
C SER A 145 8.24 -9.38 7.60
N GLN A 146 8.09 -8.46 8.57
CA GLN A 146 8.28 -8.76 9.99
C GLN A 146 7.33 -9.85 10.51
N LEU A 147 6.08 -9.88 10.03
CA LEU A 147 5.09 -10.88 10.42
C LEU A 147 5.29 -12.25 9.77
N THR A 148 5.92 -12.30 8.58
CA THR A 148 6.10 -13.53 7.80
C THR A 148 7.48 -14.15 7.96
N GLY A 149 8.45 -13.40 8.49
CA GLY A 149 9.83 -13.87 8.68
C GLY A 149 10.59 -14.03 7.36
N LEU A 150 10.12 -13.35 6.30
CA LEU A 150 10.83 -13.23 5.04
C LEU A 150 11.68 -11.96 5.10
N ASP A 151 12.98 -12.12 4.85
CA ASP A 151 13.93 -11.01 4.76
C ASP A 151 14.04 -10.59 3.29
N LEU A 152 13.18 -9.66 2.87
CA LEU A 152 13.44 -8.87 1.66
C LEU A 152 14.39 -7.74 2.03
N VAL A 153 15.35 -7.45 1.16
CA VAL A 153 16.24 -6.30 1.37
C VAL A 153 15.50 -5.01 1.00
N ASP A 154 15.79 -3.90 1.68
CA ASP A 154 15.11 -2.61 1.47
C ASP A 154 15.13 -2.18 -0.01
N GLU A 155 16.25 -2.41 -0.72
CA GLU A 155 16.39 -2.11 -2.14
C GLU A 155 15.43 -2.92 -3.02
N GLU A 156 15.24 -4.21 -2.72
CA GLU A 156 14.31 -5.10 -3.45
C GLU A 156 12.86 -4.69 -3.22
N VAL A 157 12.54 -4.25 -2.00
CA VAL A 157 11.21 -3.72 -1.65
C VAL A 157 10.95 -2.43 -2.42
N ASP A 158 11.90 -1.50 -2.40
CA ASP A 158 11.77 -0.20 -3.06
C ASP A 158 11.59 -0.37 -4.58
N GLU A 159 12.45 -1.17 -5.19
CA GLU A 159 12.35 -1.52 -6.61
C GLU A 159 11.01 -2.13 -6.97
N ALA A 160 10.56 -3.13 -6.21
CA ALA A 160 9.27 -3.77 -6.47
C ALA A 160 8.11 -2.78 -6.36
N ILE A 161 8.15 -1.86 -5.40
CA ILE A 161 7.12 -0.82 -5.25
C ILE A 161 7.14 0.14 -6.44
N TYR A 162 8.31 0.61 -6.88
CA TYR A 162 8.41 1.50 -8.04
C TYR A 162 7.84 0.83 -9.30
N LEU A 163 8.17 -0.43 -9.53
CA LEU A 163 7.67 -1.20 -10.67
C LEU A 163 6.14 -1.39 -10.65
N ILE A 164 5.54 -1.76 -9.50
CA ILE A 164 4.08 -1.92 -9.42
C ILE A 164 3.34 -0.57 -9.50
N MET A 165 3.93 0.50 -8.99
CA MET A 165 3.38 1.85 -9.09
C MET A 165 3.43 2.34 -10.53
N PHE A 166 4.53 2.11 -11.23
CA PHE A 166 4.67 2.41 -12.64
C PHE A 166 3.66 1.61 -13.47
N TYR A 167 3.51 0.31 -13.20
CA TYR A 167 2.46 -0.50 -13.82
C TYR A 167 1.05 0.07 -13.56
N ALA A 168 0.72 0.47 -12.33
CA ALA A 168 -0.58 1.08 -12.02
C ALA A 168 -0.78 2.44 -12.72
N PHE A 169 0.29 3.21 -12.90
CA PHE A 169 0.30 4.45 -13.66
C PHE A 169 -0.04 4.22 -15.14
N THR A 170 0.61 3.25 -15.79
CA THR A 170 0.37 2.92 -17.21
C THR A 170 -1.05 2.39 -17.46
N LYS A 171 -1.69 1.75 -16.47
CA LYS A 171 -3.12 1.35 -16.52
C LYS A 171 -4.10 2.51 -16.23
N CYS A 172 -3.63 3.76 -16.20
CA CYS A 172 -4.40 4.97 -15.90
C CYS A 172 -5.10 4.94 -14.53
N LYS A 173 -4.50 4.26 -13.54
CA LYS A 173 -5.07 4.16 -12.19
C LYS A 173 -4.39 5.04 -11.15
N LEU A 174 -3.17 5.50 -11.44
CA LEU A 174 -2.45 6.54 -10.70
C LEU A 174 -2.52 7.87 -11.46
N LEU A 175 -2.58 9.00 -10.73
CA LEU A 175 -2.66 10.38 -11.24
C LEU A 175 -3.96 10.71 -12.00
N LYS A 176 -4.30 12.00 -12.11
CA LYS A 176 -5.49 12.44 -12.85
C LYS A 176 -5.29 12.18 -14.36
N PRO A 177 -6.33 11.73 -15.08
CA PRO A 177 -6.27 11.69 -16.53
C PRO A 177 -6.22 13.11 -17.10
N VAL A 178 -5.50 13.27 -18.21
CA VAL A 178 -5.53 14.51 -18.98
C VAL A 178 -6.94 14.68 -19.57
N PRO A 179 -7.61 15.84 -19.40
CA PRO A 179 -8.92 16.07 -20.00
C PRO A 179 -8.83 16.02 -21.52
N VAL A 180 -9.60 15.12 -22.15
CA VAL A 180 -9.72 15.08 -23.61
C VAL A 180 -10.64 16.23 -24.04
N GLY A 181 -10.11 17.45 -24.13
CA GLY A 181 -10.91 18.62 -24.50
C GLY A 181 -10.34 19.98 -24.11
N SER A 182 -9.20 20.36 -24.68
CA SER A 182 -8.85 21.77 -24.88
C SER A 182 -8.09 21.96 -26.20
N ASN A 183 -8.66 21.44 -27.29
CA ASN A 183 -8.56 22.18 -28.55
C ASN A 183 -9.39 23.44 -28.34
N TYR A 184 -8.73 24.55 -28.02
CA TYR A 184 -9.34 25.85 -28.19
C TYR A 184 -9.54 26.02 -29.70
N ASP A 185 -10.78 25.87 -30.14
CA ASP A 185 -11.20 26.48 -31.39
C ASP A 185 -10.99 28.00 -31.26
N ASN A 186 -10.06 28.52 -32.09
CA ASN A 186 -9.82 29.89 -32.54
C ASN A 186 -10.12 31.06 -31.58
#